data_AF-A0A7S3IPV3-F1
#
_entry.id   AF-A0A7S3IPV3-F1
#
_cell.length_a   1.000
_cell.length_b   1.000
_cell.length_c   1.000
_cell.angle_alpha   90.00
_cell.angle_beta   90.00
_cell.angle_gamma   90.00
#
_symmetry.space_group_name_H-M   'P 1'
#
loop_
_entity.id
_entity.type
_entity.pdbx_description
1 polymer ?
#
loop_
_entity_poly.entity_id
_entity_poly.type
_entity_poly.pdbx_seq_one_letter_code
_entity_poly.pdbx_strand_id
1 'polypeptide(L)'
;MHFFNEAMATEYKEPKTRFELYMGRAKLNLLIAQFGKCKEDALEALKFKDTDEQMWLILSRSRYFVEKWQEGMKYTEQGLAKCPGSPKLLHMKGLYVEALAYEKQCIQDVATLQAQKEDGKMKIYRNLRSKKVKLGKKVHHLPESVELQ
;
A
#
# COMPACT_ATOMS: atom_id res chain seq x y z
N MET A 1 18.85 -7.05 -17.01
CA MET A 1 17.71 -8.00 -16.99
C MET A 1 17.95 -9.22 -17.86
N HIS A 2 18.40 -9.06 -19.11
CA HIS A 2 18.67 -10.18 -20.03
C HIS A 2 19.51 -11.31 -19.41
N PHE A 3 20.66 -10.95 -18.80
CA PHE A 3 21.56 -11.90 -18.14
C PHE A 3 20.88 -12.79 -17.08
N PHE A 4 20.06 -12.23 -16.20
CA PHE A 4 19.37 -13.02 -15.18
C PHE A 4 18.31 -13.94 -15.79
N ASN A 5 17.64 -13.53 -16.85
CA ASN A 5 16.63 -14.36 -17.50
C ASN A 5 17.27 -15.53 -18.25
N GLU A 6 18.40 -15.31 -18.92
CA GLU A 6 19.18 -16.38 -19.56
C GLU A 6 19.74 -17.35 -18.53
N ALA A 7 20.33 -16.84 -17.44
CA ALA A 7 20.84 -17.70 -16.37
C ALA A 7 19.73 -18.54 -15.73
N MET A 8 18.54 -17.97 -15.57
CA MET A 8 17.38 -18.71 -15.04
C MET A 8 16.86 -19.77 -16.03
N ALA A 9 16.96 -19.52 -17.34
CA ALA A 9 16.58 -20.48 -18.38
C ALA A 9 17.51 -21.71 -18.44
N THR A 10 18.74 -21.61 -17.90
CA THR A 10 19.67 -22.75 -17.79
C THR A 10 19.25 -23.77 -16.71
N GLU A 11 18.21 -23.48 -15.92
CA GLU A 11 17.64 -24.40 -14.91
C GLU A 11 18.67 -25.02 -13.94
N TYR A 12 19.60 -24.21 -13.41
CA TYR A 12 20.60 -24.66 -12.43
C TYR A 12 19.99 -25.54 -11.33
N LYS A 13 20.56 -26.70 -11.02
CA LYS A 13 20.03 -27.61 -9.99
C LYS A 13 20.38 -27.19 -8.57
N GLU A 14 21.44 -26.40 -8.40
CA GLU A 14 21.96 -26.04 -7.08
C GLU A 14 21.09 -24.97 -6.39
N PRO A 15 20.55 -25.24 -5.18
CA PRO A 15 19.71 -24.28 -4.45
C PRO A 15 20.42 -22.96 -4.14
N LYS A 16 21.72 -23.01 -3.86
CA LYS A 16 22.54 -21.84 -3.55
C LYS A 16 22.61 -20.88 -4.74
N THR A 17 22.93 -21.40 -5.93
CA THR A 17 22.97 -20.60 -7.16
C THR A 17 21.60 -19.99 -7.48
N ARG A 18 20.51 -20.75 -7.30
CA ARG A 18 19.15 -20.22 -7.48
C ARG A 18 18.87 -19.06 -6.53
N PHE A 19 19.19 -19.21 -5.24
CA PHE A 19 19.04 -18.14 -4.26
C PHE A 19 19.80 -16.88 -4.69
N GLU A 20 21.06 -17.02 -5.10
CA GLU A 20 21.89 -15.89 -5.54
C GLU A 20 21.33 -15.19 -6.79
N LEU A 21 20.81 -15.96 -7.75
CA LEU A 21 20.15 -15.41 -8.95
C LEU A 21 18.87 -14.63 -8.60
N TYR A 22 17.98 -15.20 -7.78
CA TYR A 22 16.77 -14.50 -7.35
C TYR A 22 17.10 -13.26 -6.50
N MET A 23 18.04 -13.37 -5.57
CA MET A 23 18.50 -12.24 -4.77
C MET A 23 19.07 -11.11 -5.66
N GLY A 24 19.93 -11.46 -6.61
CA GLY A 24 20.52 -10.51 -7.55
C GLY A 24 19.46 -9.81 -8.41
N ARG A 25 18.50 -10.58 -8.94
CA ARG A 25 17.40 -10.05 -9.76
C ARG A 25 16.45 -9.19 -8.92
N ALA A 26 16.12 -9.58 -7.69
CA ALA A 26 15.31 -8.78 -6.77
C ALA A 26 15.97 -7.42 -6.49
N LYS A 27 17.28 -7.41 -6.18
CA LYS A 27 18.06 -6.17 -5.97
C LYS A 27 18.03 -5.28 -7.21
N LEU A 28 18.26 -5.86 -8.40
CA LEU A 28 18.21 -5.11 -9.64
C LEU A 28 16.81 -4.53 -9.88
N ASN A 29 15.76 -5.34 -9.72
CA ASN A 29 14.37 -4.91 -9.87
C ASN A 29 13.99 -3.81 -8.89
N LEU A 30 14.55 -3.82 -7.67
CA LEU A 30 14.40 -2.73 -6.71
C LEU A 30 15.03 -1.42 -7.24
N LEU A 31 16.25 -1.49 -7.78
CA LEU A 31 16.98 -0.32 -8.31
C LEU A 31 16.30 0.30 -9.55
N ILE A 32 15.69 -0.52 -10.41
CA ILE A 32 14.99 -0.06 -11.61
C ILE A 32 13.48 0.20 -11.38
N ALA A 33 13.06 0.30 -10.12
CA ALA A 33 11.68 0.54 -9.70
C ALA A 33 10.64 -0.47 -10.23
N GLN A 34 11.05 -1.69 -10.60
CA GLN A 34 10.15 -2.79 -10.97
C GLN A 34 9.68 -3.53 -9.72
N PHE A 35 8.95 -2.83 -8.85
CA PHE A 35 8.61 -3.33 -7.51
C PHE A 35 7.77 -4.61 -7.51
N GLY A 36 6.86 -4.80 -8.47
CA GLY A 36 6.07 -6.04 -8.62
C GLY A 36 6.96 -7.28 -8.79
N LYS A 37 7.88 -7.23 -9.77
CA LYS A 37 8.86 -8.31 -10.01
C LYS A 37 9.85 -8.47 -8.87
N CYS A 38 10.26 -7.36 -8.24
CA CYS A 38 11.11 -7.39 -7.05
C CYS A 38 10.47 -8.20 -5.91
N LYS A 39 9.16 -8.01 -5.67
CA LYS A 39 8.42 -8.81 -4.69
C LYS A 39 8.45 -10.30 -5.04
N GLU A 40 8.12 -10.64 -6.29
CA GLU A 40 8.09 -12.04 -6.74
C GLU A 40 9.45 -12.71 -6.56
N ASP A 41 10.52 -12.06 -7.03
CA ASP A 41 11.89 -12.56 -6.88
C ASP A 41 12.31 -12.70 -5.42
N ALA A 42 11.92 -11.76 -4.57
CA ALA A 42 12.25 -11.83 -3.15
C ALA A 42 11.53 -12.99 -2.46
N LEU A 43 10.27 -13.25 -2.80
CA LEU A 43 9.52 -14.40 -2.29
C LEU A 43 10.10 -15.72 -2.78
N GLU A 44 10.51 -15.82 -4.05
CA GLU A 44 11.20 -17.02 -4.55
C GLU A 44 12.54 -17.24 -3.85
N ALA A 45 13.35 -16.20 -3.62
CA ALA A 45 14.59 -16.31 -2.86
C ALA A 45 14.35 -16.82 -1.43
N LEU A 46 13.31 -16.32 -0.76
CA LEU A 46 12.96 -16.72 0.60
C LEU A 46 12.51 -18.19 0.73
N LYS A 47 12.07 -18.83 -0.37
CA LYS A 47 11.81 -20.29 -0.36
C LYS A 47 13.08 -21.12 -0.16
N PHE A 48 14.24 -20.59 -0.59
CA PHE A 48 15.53 -21.27 -0.42
C PHE A 48 16.19 -20.91 0.92
N LYS A 49 16.03 -19.66 1.37
CA LYS A 49 16.62 -19.17 2.62
C LYS A 49 15.68 -18.18 3.32
N ASP A 50 14.78 -18.72 4.14
CA ASP A 50 13.72 -17.95 4.83
C ASP A 50 14.22 -17.13 6.02
N THR A 51 15.47 -17.30 6.42
CA THR A 51 16.15 -16.56 7.50
C THR A 51 17.04 -15.44 6.97
N ASP A 52 17.00 -15.14 5.67
CA ASP A 52 17.82 -14.07 5.10
C ASP A 52 17.19 -12.69 5.36
N GLU A 53 17.78 -11.95 6.30
CA GLU A 53 17.35 -10.59 6.68
C GLU A 53 17.30 -9.64 5.48
N GLN A 54 18.27 -9.73 4.57
CA GLN A 54 18.36 -8.83 3.44
C GLN A 54 17.18 -9.04 2.49
N MET A 55 16.76 -10.28 2.28
CA MET A 55 15.62 -10.57 1.42
C MET A 55 14.30 -10.08 2.01
N TRP A 56 14.08 -10.25 3.32
CA TRP A 56 12.93 -9.66 4.00
C TRP A 56 12.92 -8.14 3.89
N LEU A 57 14.07 -7.50 4.07
CA LEU A 57 14.18 -6.04 3.94
C LEU A 57 13.88 -5.56 2.51
N ILE A 58 14.38 -6.25 1.48
CA ILE A 58 14.10 -5.94 0.07
C ILE A 58 12.60 -6.09 -0.21
N LEU A 59 12.00 -7.19 0.26
CA LEU A 59 10.57 -7.46 0.11
C LEU A 59 9.73 -6.33 0.73
N SER A 60 10.00 -5.98 1.98
CA SER A 60 9.36 -4.86 2.67
C SER A 60 9.54 -3.55 1.90
N ARG A 61 10.78 -3.12 1.60
CA ARG A 61 11.04 -1.88 0.86
C ARG A 61 10.30 -1.80 -0.48
N SER A 62 10.21 -2.92 -1.20
CA SER A 62 9.47 -2.97 -2.47
C SER A 62 8.00 -2.57 -2.31
N ARG A 63 7.37 -2.89 -1.17
CA ARG A 63 5.98 -2.54 -0.86
C ARG A 63 5.85 -1.11 -0.36
N TYR A 64 6.86 -0.63 0.38
CA TYR A 64 6.90 0.74 0.86
C TYR A 64 6.88 1.73 -0.31
N PHE A 65 7.69 1.51 -1.35
CA PHE A 65 7.75 2.42 -2.51
C PHE A 65 6.47 2.49 -3.35
N VAL A 66 5.57 1.51 -3.23
CA VAL A 66 4.28 1.50 -3.93
C VAL A 66 3.10 1.77 -2.98
N GLU A 67 3.40 2.30 -1.80
CA GLU A 67 2.40 2.69 -0.80
C GLU A 67 1.47 1.55 -0.37
N LYS A 68 1.94 0.30 -0.46
CA LYS A 68 1.20 -0.88 0.00
C LYS A 68 1.52 -1.13 1.48
N TRP A 69 1.13 -0.18 2.33
CA TRP A 69 1.54 -0.11 3.74
C TRP A 69 1.21 -1.37 4.55
N GLN A 70 -0.04 -1.84 4.47
CA GLN A 70 -0.48 -3.03 5.19
C GLN A 70 0.27 -4.29 4.75
N GLU A 71 0.45 -4.48 3.44
CA GLU A 71 1.18 -5.62 2.89
C GLU A 71 2.66 -5.58 3.30
N GLY A 72 3.28 -4.41 3.22
CA GLY A 72 4.67 -4.21 3.61
C GLY A 72 4.91 -4.39 5.12
N MET A 73 3.97 -3.94 5.95
CA MET A 73 3.99 -4.18 7.39
C MET A 73 3.95 -5.69 7.69
N LYS A 74 3.03 -6.42 7.05
CA LYS A 74 2.93 -7.89 7.18
C LYS A 74 4.25 -8.59 6.87
N TYR A 75 4.91 -8.26 5.75
CA TYR A 75 6.20 -8.86 5.43
C TYR A 75 7.32 -8.46 6.40
N THR A 76 7.28 -7.23 6.92
CA THR A 76 8.25 -6.78 7.92
C THR A 76 8.10 -7.56 9.23
N GLU A 77 6.86 -7.81 9.67
CA GLU A 77 6.58 -8.63 10.85
C GLU A 77 6.98 -10.10 10.66
N GLN A 78 6.72 -10.66 9.48
CA GLN A 78 7.20 -12.01 9.12
C GLN A 78 8.73 -12.08 9.15
N GLY A 79 9.40 -11.08 8.58
CA GLY A 79 10.86 -10.98 8.63
C GLY A 79 11.40 -10.85 10.05
N LEU A 80 10.76 -10.07 10.92
CA LEU A 80 11.13 -9.94 12.33
C LEU A 80 10.88 -11.22 13.13
N ALA A 81 9.87 -12.02 12.77
CA ALA A 81 9.64 -13.32 13.38
C ALA A 81 10.77 -14.33 13.04
N LYS A 82 11.38 -14.20 11.85
CA LYS A 82 12.50 -15.04 11.40
C LYS A 82 13.85 -14.52 11.88
N CYS A 83 14.01 -13.19 11.90
CA CYS A 83 15.23 -12.48 12.26
C CYS A 83 14.95 -11.51 13.43
N PRO A 84 14.68 -12.04 14.63
CA PRO A 84 14.37 -11.20 15.79
C PRO A 84 15.54 -10.29 16.11
N GLY A 85 15.26 -9.01 16.34
CA GLY A 85 16.29 -8.02 16.70
C GLY A 85 17.06 -7.42 15.52
N SER A 86 16.68 -7.68 14.25
CA SER A 86 17.25 -6.96 13.12
C SER A 86 16.97 -5.44 13.26
N PRO A 87 18.01 -4.59 13.39
CA PRO A 87 17.82 -3.15 13.49
C PRO A 87 17.24 -2.56 12.20
N LYS A 88 17.54 -3.15 11.04
CA LYS A 88 17.04 -2.69 9.74
C LYS A 88 15.55 -2.97 9.59
N LEU A 89 15.09 -4.14 9.99
CA LEU A 89 13.67 -4.50 9.95
C LEU A 89 12.87 -3.75 11.01
N LEU A 90 13.44 -3.51 12.20
CA LEU A 90 12.81 -2.67 13.22
C LEU A 90 12.65 -1.23 12.75
N HIS A 91 13.67 -0.67 12.11
CA HIS A 91 13.57 0.65 11.49
C HIS A 91 12.49 0.68 10.40
N MET A 92 12.44 -0.34 9.53
CA MET A 92 11.42 -0.46 8.50
C MET A 92 10.00 -0.56 9.10
N LYS A 93 9.84 -1.26 10.21
CA LYS A 93 8.57 -1.33 10.96
C LYS A 93 8.14 0.05 11.45
N GLY A 94 9.07 0.85 11.98
CA GLY A 94 8.82 2.23 12.38
C GLY A 94 8.26 3.08 11.24
N LEU A 95 8.90 3.03 10.08
CA LEU A 95 8.43 3.75 8.88
C LEU A 95 7.01 3.34 8.47
N TYR A 96 6.66 2.05 8.56
CA TYR A 96 5.30 1.59 8.26
C TYR A 96 4.26 2.08 9.28
N VAL A 97 4.62 2.12 10.57
CA VAL A 97 3.72 2.63 11.61
C VAL A 97 3.41 4.11 11.36
N GLU A 98 4.43 4.91 11.05
CA GLU A 98 4.28 6.32 10.69
C GLU A 98 3.41 6.51 9.44
N ALA A 99 3.71 5.76 8.37
CA ALA A 99 2.95 5.84 7.11
C ALA A 99 1.48 5.44 7.27
N LEU A 100 1.18 4.39 8.04
CA LEU A 100 -0.20 3.97 8.34
C LEU A 100 -0.96 5.00 9.19
N ALA A 101 -0.29 5.60 10.17
CA ALA A 101 -0.89 6.66 10.98
C ALA A 101 -1.22 7.88 10.12
N TYR A 102 -0.31 8.26 9.23
CA TYR A 102 -0.51 9.34 8.28
C TYR A 102 -1.65 9.05 7.30
N GLU A 103 -1.70 7.86 6.69
CA GLU A 103 -2.79 7.46 5.79
C GLU A 103 -4.15 7.55 6.49
N LYS A 104 -4.24 7.08 7.74
CA LYS A 104 -5.45 7.17 8.55
C LYS A 104 -5.87 8.62 8.79
N GLN A 105 -4.93 9.51 9.07
CA GLN A 105 -5.22 10.94 9.25
C GLN A 105 -5.73 11.55 7.94
N CYS A 106 -5.07 11.30 6.80
CA CYS A 106 -5.53 11.79 5.51
C CYS A 106 -6.95 11.35 5.17
N ILE A 107 -7.29 10.09 5.46
CA ILE A 107 -8.66 9.57 5.27
C ILE A 107 -9.66 10.35 6.11
N GLN A 108 -9.33 10.63 7.39
CA GLN A 108 -10.20 11.41 8.28
C GLN A 108 -10.37 12.85 7.82
N ASP A 109 -9.30 13.49 7.36
CA ASP A 109 -9.33 14.87 6.85
C ASP A 109 -10.21 14.97 5.60
N VAL A 110 -10.04 14.04 4.65
CA VAL A 110 -10.87 13.97 3.44
C VAL A 110 -12.34 13.72 3.78
N ALA A 111 -12.63 12.82 4.72
CA ALA A 111 -13.99 12.56 5.18
C ALA A 111 -14.62 13.81 5.82
N THR A 112 -13.85 14.55 6.62
CA THR A 112 -14.31 15.79 7.26
C THR A 112 -14.62 16.87 6.23
N LEU A 113 -13.75 17.05 5.22
CA LEU A 113 -13.98 18.00 4.13
C LEU A 113 -15.22 17.64 3.30
N GLN A 114 -15.45 16.36 3.05
CA GLN A 114 -16.66 15.89 2.38
C GLN A 114 -17.92 16.20 3.22
N ALA A 115 -17.88 15.92 4.52
CA ALA A 115 -18.99 16.23 5.43
C ALA A 115 -19.30 17.74 5.47
N GLN A 116 -18.27 18.60 5.55
CA GLN A 116 -18.43 20.06 5.51
C GLN A 116 -19.02 20.54 4.19
N LYS A 117 -18.60 19.95 3.07
CA LYS A 117 -19.14 20.26 1.74
C LYS A 117 -20.62 19.89 1.64
N GLU A 118 -21.03 18.74 2.16
CA GLU A 118 -22.43 18.32 2.18
C GLU A 118 -23.28 19.19 3.12
N ASP A 119 -22.79 19.55 4.31
CA ASP A 119 -23.49 20.47 5.21
C ASP A 119 -23.66 21.87 4.57
N GLY A 120 -22.62 22.37 3.90
CA GLY A 120 -22.68 23.61 3.12
C GLY A 120 -23.76 23.58 2.03
N LYS A 121 -23.84 22.48 1.26
CA LYS A 121 -24.91 22.28 0.27
C LYS A 121 -26.28 22.25 0.93
N MET A 122 -26.43 21.55 2.05
CA MET A 122 -27.69 21.47 2.81
C MET A 122 -28.12 22.84 3.33
N LYS A 123 -27.19 23.66 3.82
CA LYS A 123 -27.45 25.02 4.27
C LYS A 123 -27.96 25.91 3.13
N ILE A 124 -27.33 25.85 1.96
CA ILE A 124 -27.79 26.57 0.76
C ILE A 124 -29.20 26.10 0.38
N TYR A 125 -29.44 24.79 0.36
CA TYR A 125 -30.76 24.23 0.05
C TYR A 125 -31.84 24.71 1.03
N ARG A 126 -31.58 24.65 2.35
CA ARG A 126 -32.48 25.16 3.39
C ARG A 126 -32.78 26.65 3.19
N ASN A 127 -31.79 27.46 2.84
CA ASN A 127 -31.94 28.89 2.58
C ASN A 127 -32.75 29.20 1.31
N LEU A 128 -32.57 28.44 0.22
CA LEU A 128 -33.36 28.62 -1.01
C LEU A 128 -34.82 28.21 -0.78
N ARG A 129 -35.04 27.14 0.00
CA ARG A 129 -36.38 26.67 0.37
C ARG A 129 -37.12 27.67 1.24
N SER A 130 -36.47 28.27 2.25
CA SER A 130 -37.11 29.30 3.09
C SER A 130 -37.52 30.54 2.28
N LYS A 131 -36.81 30.85 1.20
CA LYS A 131 -37.13 31.91 0.23
C LYS A 131 -38.14 31.48 -0.85
N LYS A 132 -38.71 30.27 -0.80
CA LYS A 132 -39.66 29.71 -1.77
C LYS A 132 -39.15 29.73 -3.23
N VAL A 133 -37.83 29.65 -3.44
CA VAL A 133 -37.25 29.59 -4.79
C VAL A 133 -37.57 28.23 -5.41
N LYS A 134 -38.20 28.21 -6.59
CA LYS A 134 -38.47 26.97 -7.34
C LYS A 134 -37.16 26.39 -7.87
N LEU A 135 -36.74 25.24 -7.36
CA LEU A 135 -35.60 24.49 -7.91
C LEU A 135 -36.08 23.73 -9.15
N GLY A 136 -35.61 24.14 -10.33
CA GLY A 136 -36.05 23.57 -11.62
C GLY A 136 -35.57 22.14 -11.92
N LYS A 137 -34.74 21.54 -11.06
CA LYS A 137 -34.30 20.14 -11.18
C LYS A 137 -34.55 19.42 -9.85
N LYS A 138 -35.27 18.28 -9.90
CA LYS A 138 -35.45 17.38 -8.74
C LYS A 138 -34.08 16.86 -8.32
N VAL A 139 -33.69 17.13 -7.09
CA VAL A 139 -32.43 16.62 -6.52
C VAL A 139 -32.77 15.29 -5.82
N HIS A 140 -32.45 14.18 -6.48
CA HIS A 140 -32.85 12.82 -6.07
C HIS A 140 -32.33 12.34 -4.70
N HIS A 141 -31.45 13.08 -4.04
CA HIS A 141 -30.75 12.62 -2.82
C HIS A 141 -31.08 13.47 -1.59
N LEU A 142 -31.97 14.44 -1.74
CA LEU A 142 -32.47 15.24 -0.63
C LEU A 142 -33.76 14.62 -0.12
N PRO A 143 -33.98 14.55 1.19
CA PRO A 143 -35.25 14.10 1.73
C PRO A 143 -36.33 15.08 1.24
N GLU A 144 -37.10 14.65 0.22
CA GLU A 144 -38.38 15.25 -0.11
C GLU A 144 -39.22 15.07 1.16
N SER A 145 -39.49 16.18 1.85
CA SER A 145 -40.28 16.14 3.07
C SER A 145 -41.61 15.46 2.77
N VAL A 146 -41.83 14.33 3.43
CA VAL A 146 -43.13 13.93 3.98
C VAL A 146 -43.85 15.21 4.39
N GLU A 147 -44.99 15.45 3.76
CA GLU A 147 -45.83 16.61 3.97
C GLU A 147 -46.14 16.73 5.47
N LEU A 148 -45.62 17.77 6.11
CA LEU A 148 -46.14 18.21 7.41
C LEU A 148 -47.54 18.76 7.11
N GLN A 149 -48.54 17.89 7.28
CA GLN A 149 -49.94 18.27 7.44
C GLN A 149 -50.14 19.02 8.75
#